data_AF-A0A1E3BPW3-F1
#
_entry.id   AF-A0A1E3BPW3-F1
#
_cell.length_a   1.000
_cell.length_b   1.000
_cell.length_c   1.000
_cell.angle_alpha   90.00
_cell.angle_beta   90.00
_cell.angle_gamma   90.00
#
_symmetry.space_group_name_H-M   'P 1'
#
loop_
_entity.id
_entity.type
_entity.pdbx_description
1 polymer ?
#
loop_
_entity_poly.entity_id
_entity_poly.type
_entity_poly.pdbx_seq_one_letter_code
_entity_poly.pdbx_strand_id
1 'polypeptide(L)'
;MAPASNASATTEDLESLWREFIKAESHKRTAFAVHQIDALWYQFLSIPRSISHLEIKHELPSPEDYWTASSSVEWAHRQLIARNSGPSVQYTEAVRRFLSPDADLSSIPRFDPYGAINIAQFLVSSAREISGWSAMTGMLSMDRFSALRSSLVALSHFIRLEQQQPASAAKATTHPAAAPRVAEATWETAMIELHMWSPSHTGGIVEASIDAVLHQLTTYLGASSGIIESNTAKAIQPHVNWFLRYLDMKITPDSETPWIVFYAYKAFLIAWQLMHGKVAGAMQVVGVRDGDVEGALGWAKKVFERRRRWQLERLILACLDELGK
;
A
#
# COMPACT_ATOMS: atom_id res chain seq x y z
N MET A 1 -7.06 1.41 -20.44
CA MET A 1 -5.88 2.25 -20.75
C MET A 1 -4.93 1.50 -21.68
N ALA A 2 -4.83 1.93 -22.94
CA ALA A 2 -4.03 1.24 -23.95
C ALA A 2 -2.58 1.76 -24.00
N PRO A 3 -1.61 0.92 -24.42
CA PRO A 3 -0.26 1.35 -24.73
C PRO A 3 -0.26 2.47 -25.78
N ALA A 4 0.70 3.41 -25.68
CA ALA A 4 0.93 4.35 -26.76
C ALA A 4 1.34 3.57 -28.03
N SER A 5 0.80 3.97 -29.19
CA SER A 5 1.23 3.44 -30.48
C SER A 5 2.69 3.83 -30.72
N ASN A 6 3.61 2.90 -30.49
CA ASN A 6 4.98 3.03 -30.95
C ASN A 6 4.95 2.80 -32.47
N ALA A 7 4.86 3.89 -33.24
CA ALA A 7 5.17 3.81 -34.65
C ALA A 7 6.61 3.31 -34.74
N SER A 8 6.80 2.15 -35.35
CA SER A 8 8.12 1.61 -35.71
C SER A 8 8.74 2.54 -36.77
N ALA A 9 9.18 3.71 -36.35
CA ALA A 9 10.16 4.46 -37.09
C ALA A 9 11.50 3.74 -36.86
N THR A 10 12.20 3.44 -37.95
CA THR A 10 13.62 3.06 -37.93
C THR A 10 14.40 4.12 -37.16
N THR A 11 14.56 3.94 -35.85
CA THR A 11 15.24 4.86 -34.95
C THR A 11 16.73 4.54 -34.97
N GLU A 12 17.52 5.39 -35.64
CA GLU A 12 18.94 5.14 -35.89
C GLU A 12 19.86 5.54 -34.72
N ASP A 13 19.39 6.37 -33.78
CA ASP A 13 20.21 6.84 -32.64
C ASP A 13 19.65 6.46 -31.25
N LEU A 14 20.58 6.28 -30.31
CA LEU A 14 20.29 5.86 -28.93
C LEU A 14 19.45 6.89 -28.16
N GLU A 15 19.60 8.16 -28.52
CA GLU A 15 18.89 9.27 -27.89
C GLU A 15 17.40 9.22 -28.22
N SER A 16 17.04 8.93 -29.47
CA SER A 16 15.66 8.77 -29.92
C SER A 16 14.99 7.57 -29.23
N LEU A 17 15.69 6.44 -29.15
CA LEU A 17 15.20 5.25 -28.42
C LEU A 17 14.93 5.54 -26.94
N TRP A 18 15.85 6.25 -26.27
CA TRP A 18 15.67 6.62 -24.87
C TRP A 18 14.49 7.57 -24.68
N ARG A 19 14.31 8.58 -25.55
CA ARG A 19 13.16 9.50 -25.46
C ARG A 19 11.83 8.80 -25.69
N GLU A 20 11.77 7.89 -26.65
CA GLU A 20 10.58 7.05 -26.89
C GLU A 20 10.27 6.18 -25.66
N PHE A 21 11.29 5.55 -25.07
CA PHE A 21 11.16 4.83 -23.82
C PHE A 21 10.61 5.72 -22.71
N ILE A 22 11.19 6.90 -22.46
CA ILE A 22 10.73 7.83 -21.42
C ILE A 22 9.27 8.23 -21.65
N LYS A 23 8.87 8.50 -22.89
CA LYS A 23 7.48 8.84 -23.24
C LYS A 23 6.52 7.68 -22.95
N ALA A 24 6.86 6.48 -23.41
CA ALA A 24 6.03 5.29 -23.20
C ALA A 24 5.93 4.92 -21.71
N GLU A 25 7.06 4.98 -20.99
CA GLU A 25 7.15 4.70 -19.56
C GLU A 25 6.37 5.73 -18.73
N SER A 26 6.44 7.01 -19.08
CA SER A 26 5.69 8.07 -18.39
C SER A 26 4.18 7.89 -18.57
N HIS A 27 3.73 7.53 -19.78
CA HIS A 27 2.32 7.22 -20.05
C HIS A 27 1.86 5.99 -19.26
N LYS A 28 2.67 4.93 -19.23
CA LYS A 28 2.41 3.73 -18.43
C LYS A 28 2.29 4.06 -16.94
N ARG A 29 3.26 4.77 -16.36
CA ARG A 29 3.26 5.18 -14.94
C ARG A 29 2.04 6.05 -14.60
N THR A 30 1.64 6.94 -15.51
CA THR A 30 0.42 7.75 -15.36
C THR A 30 -0.83 6.89 -15.32
N ALA A 31 -0.96 5.90 -16.21
CA ALA A 31 -2.08 4.97 -16.22
C ALA A 31 -2.18 4.19 -14.89
N PHE A 32 -1.05 3.70 -14.38
CA PHE A 32 -0.99 3.06 -13.06
C PHE A 32 -1.34 4.01 -11.92
N ALA A 33 -0.89 5.27 -11.94
CA ALA A 33 -1.22 6.24 -10.91
C ALA A 33 -2.74 6.54 -10.87
N VAL A 34 -3.39 6.65 -12.04
CA VAL A 34 -4.86 6.82 -12.10
C VAL A 34 -5.59 5.60 -11.52
N HIS A 35 -5.14 4.39 -11.88
CA HIS A 35 -5.69 3.16 -11.30
C HIS A 35 -5.49 3.09 -9.78
N GLN A 36 -4.34 3.56 -9.26
CA GLN A 36 -4.10 3.63 -7.82
C GLN A 36 -5.08 4.57 -7.11
N ILE A 37 -5.36 5.75 -7.69
CA ILE A 37 -6.31 6.70 -7.13
C ILE A 37 -7.72 6.09 -7.08
N ASP A 38 -8.18 5.46 -8.17
CA ASP A 38 -9.47 4.77 -8.21
C ASP A 38 -9.58 3.66 -7.14
N ALA A 39 -8.51 2.87 -6.98
CA ALA A 39 -8.44 1.84 -5.94
C ALA A 39 -8.44 2.43 -4.52
N LEU A 40 -7.77 3.56 -4.28
CA LEU A 40 -7.77 4.23 -2.98
C LEU A 40 -9.16 4.74 -2.60
N TRP A 41 -9.95 5.22 -3.56
CA TRP A 41 -11.32 5.69 -3.31
C TRP A 41 -12.22 4.53 -2.87
N TYR A 42 -12.07 3.38 -3.52
CA TYR A 42 -12.73 2.16 -3.08
C TYR A 42 -12.27 1.73 -1.68
N GLN A 43 -10.98 1.84 -1.39
CA GLN A 43 -10.44 1.46 -0.09
C GLN A 43 -10.85 2.40 1.06
N PHE A 44 -10.90 3.71 0.84
CA PHE A 44 -11.23 4.65 1.91
C PHE A 44 -12.71 4.93 2.04
N LEU A 45 -13.39 5.07 0.91
CA LEU A 45 -14.75 5.59 0.87
C LEU A 45 -15.77 4.51 0.48
N SER A 46 -15.32 3.29 0.19
CA SER A 46 -16.16 2.22 -0.39
C SER A 46 -16.84 2.65 -1.70
N ILE A 47 -16.31 3.68 -2.39
CA ILE A 47 -16.83 4.12 -3.70
C ILE A 47 -16.47 3.04 -4.73
N PRO A 48 -17.45 2.49 -5.47
CA PRO A 48 -17.18 1.47 -6.48
C PRO A 48 -16.10 1.91 -7.47
N ARG A 49 -15.17 1.00 -7.76
CA ARG A 49 -14.11 1.23 -8.74
C ARG A 49 -14.69 1.56 -10.11
N SER A 50 -14.17 2.61 -10.73
CA SER A 50 -14.52 2.98 -12.10
C SER A 50 -13.63 2.30 -13.13
N ILE A 51 -12.45 1.80 -12.73
CA ILE A 51 -11.47 1.19 -13.62
C ILE A 51 -11.28 -0.27 -13.24
N SER A 52 -11.60 -1.17 -14.16
CA SER A 52 -11.26 -2.58 -13.99
C SER A 52 -9.76 -2.81 -14.18
N HIS A 53 -9.19 -3.70 -13.37
CA HIS A 53 -7.80 -4.15 -13.53
C HIS A 53 -7.53 -4.75 -14.92
N LEU A 54 -8.55 -5.29 -15.61
CA LEU A 54 -8.47 -5.80 -16.98
C LEU A 54 -8.32 -4.70 -18.03
N GLU A 55 -8.67 -3.45 -17.69
CA GLU A 55 -8.50 -2.31 -18.59
C GLU A 55 -7.05 -1.84 -18.64
N ILE A 56 -6.21 -2.23 -17.68
CA ILE A 56 -4.77 -1.92 -17.67
C ILE A 56 -4.05 -2.90 -18.58
N LYS A 57 -3.82 -2.49 -19.83
CA LYS A 57 -3.17 -3.29 -20.87
C LYS A 57 -1.65 -3.07 -20.93
N HIS A 58 -1.09 -2.42 -19.92
CA HIS A 58 0.33 -2.14 -19.83
C HIS A 58 1.08 -3.29 -19.17
N GLU A 59 2.34 -3.42 -19.53
CA GLU A 59 3.35 -4.17 -18.77
C GLU A 59 3.55 -3.55 -17.40
N LEU A 60 4.19 -4.27 -16.48
CA LEU A 60 4.60 -3.66 -15.22
C LEU A 60 5.55 -2.47 -15.46
N PRO A 61 5.51 -1.42 -14.62
CA PRO A 61 6.46 -0.34 -14.69
C PRO A 61 7.90 -0.85 -14.55
N SER A 62 8.79 -0.32 -15.38
CA SER A 62 10.20 -0.68 -15.34
C SER A 62 10.86 -0.15 -14.06
N PRO A 63 11.98 -0.72 -13.58
CA PRO A 63 12.72 -0.20 -12.44
C PRO A 63 12.95 1.33 -12.52
N GLU A 64 12.85 2.02 -11.38
CA GLU A 64 12.95 3.48 -11.30
C GLU A 64 14.27 4.02 -11.89
N ASP A 65 15.35 3.27 -11.72
CA ASP A 65 16.67 3.60 -12.29
C ASP A 65 16.65 3.71 -13.82
N TYR A 66 15.76 3.02 -14.53
CA TYR A 66 15.71 3.17 -15.98
C TYR A 66 14.99 4.46 -16.38
N TRP A 67 13.92 4.78 -15.67
CA TRP A 67 13.10 5.97 -15.93
C TRP A 67 13.79 7.27 -15.51
N THR A 68 14.58 7.22 -14.43
CA THR A 68 15.30 8.39 -13.87
C THR A 68 16.73 8.55 -14.41
N ALA A 69 17.15 7.72 -15.37
CA ALA A 69 18.44 7.88 -16.04
C ALA A 69 18.59 9.30 -16.58
N SER A 70 19.77 9.90 -16.42
CA SER A 70 20.02 11.30 -16.82
C SER A 70 20.42 11.46 -18.28
N SER A 71 20.72 10.34 -18.97
CA SER A 71 21.09 10.30 -20.38
C SER A 71 20.77 8.95 -21.02
N SER A 72 20.71 8.94 -22.34
CA SER A 72 20.52 7.73 -23.16
C SER A 72 21.62 6.70 -22.98
N VAL A 73 22.88 7.13 -22.81
CA VAL A 73 24.02 6.25 -22.53
C VAL A 73 23.88 5.57 -21.17
N GLU A 74 23.51 6.32 -20.13
CA GLU A 74 23.30 5.77 -18.79
C GLU A 74 22.14 4.77 -18.78
N TRP A 75 21.02 5.10 -19.42
CA TRP A 75 19.88 4.21 -19.58
C TRP A 75 20.28 2.89 -20.27
N ALA A 76 20.98 2.98 -21.42
CA ALA A 76 21.42 1.81 -22.16
C ALA A 76 22.39 0.94 -21.36
N HIS A 77 23.34 1.56 -20.67
CA HIS A 77 24.27 0.85 -19.79
C HIS A 77 23.54 0.11 -18.66
N ARG A 78 22.55 0.74 -18.02
CA ARG A 78 21.72 0.11 -16.97
C ARG A 78 20.94 -1.09 -17.52
N GLN A 79 20.35 -0.97 -18.71
CA GLN A 79 19.64 -2.06 -19.40
C GLN A 79 20.59 -3.24 -19.70
N LEU A 80 21.80 -2.96 -20.20
CA LEU A 80 22.79 -3.98 -20.54
C LEU A 80 23.32 -4.72 -19.30
N ILE A 81 23.62 -4.00 -18.21
CA ILE A 81 24.11 -4.60 -16.96
C ILE A 81 23.06 -5.48 -16.31
N ALA A 82 21.80 -5.08 -16.36
CA ALA A 82 20.74 -5.76 -15.64
C ALA A 82 20.53 -7.22 -16.07
N ARG A 83 21.06 -7.64 -17.25
CA ARG A 83 20.93 -9.01 -17.79
C ARG A 83 19.49 -9.55 -17.72
N ASN A 84 18.49 -8.66 -17.71
CA ASN A 84 17.08 -9.05 -17.63
C ASN A 84 16.65 -9.50 -19.02
N SER A 85 16.80 -10.80 -19.28
CA SER A 85 16.46 -11.45 -20.55
C SER A 85 15.06 -12.09 -20.54
N GLY A 86 14.20 -11.72 -19.58
CA GLY A 86 12.83 -12.21 -19.49
C GLY A 86 11.90 -11.41 -20.40
N PRO A 87 10.89 -12.03 -21.04
CA PRO A 87 9.85 -11.30 -21.74
C PRO A 87 9.12 -10.37 -20.76
N SER A 88 8.73 -9.20 -21.24
CA SER A 88 7.92 -8.29 -20.45
C SER A 88 6.60 -8.94 -20.04
N VAL A 89 6.16 -8.65 -18.81
CA VAL A 89 4.95 -9.25 -18.23
C VAL A 89 3.87 -8.18 -18.14
N GLN A 90 2.72 -8.45 -18.77
CA GLN A 90 1.52 -7.63 -18.62
C GLN A 90 1.05 -7.60 -17.17
N TYR A 91 0.49 -6.48 -16.72
CA TYR A 91 -0.02 -6.35 -15.37
C TYR A 91 -1.02 -7.45 -14.99
N THR A 92 -1.98 -7.73 -15.88
CA THR A 92 -2.98 -8.79 -15.69
C THR A 92 -2.34 -10.17 -15.57
N GLU A 93 -1.27 -10.41 -16.33
CA GLU A 93 -0.50 -11.65 -16.26
C GLU A 93 0.27 -11.76 -14.94
N ALA A 94 0.87 -10.66 -14.47
CA ALA A 94 1.53 -10.63 -13.17
C ALA A 94 0.54 -10.95 -12.05
N VAL A 95 -0.63 -10.29 -12.04
CA VAL A 95 -1.71 -10.56 -11.07
C VAL A 95 -2.12 -12.03 -11.12
N ARG A 96 -2.32 -12.59 -12.31
CA ARG A 96 -2.67 -14.01 -12.48
C ARG A 96 -1.62 -14.94 -11.87
N ARG A 97 -0.33 -14.66 -12.09
CA ARG A 97 0.77 -15.43 -11.50
C ARG A 97 0.78 -15.33 -9.98
N PHE A 98 0.60 -14.13 -9.40
CA PHE A 98 0.53 -13.98 -7.94
C PHE A 98 -0.63 -14.76 -7.31
N LEU A 99 -1.77 -14.89 -8.00
CA LEU A 99 -2.93 -15.65 -7.52
C LEU A 99 -2.80 -17.17 -7.72
N SER A 100 -1.83 -17.61 -8.50
CA SER A 100 -1.66 -19.04 -8.85
C SER A 100 -0.71 -19.71 -7.86
N PRO A 101 -1.10 -20.83 -7.22
CA PRO A 101 -0.30 -21.47 -6.17
C PRO A 101 1.06 -22.00 -6.66
N ASP A 102 1.15 -22.43 -7.92
CA ASP A 102 2.35 -23.04 -8.52
C ASP A 102 3.03 -22.13 -9.57
N ALA A 103 2.72 -20.83 -9.59
CA ALA A 103 3.34 -19.95 -10.57
C ALA A 103 4.81 -19.68 -10.23
N ASP A 104 5.64 -19.75 -11.27
CA ASP A 104 7.03 -19.33 -11.16
C ASP A 104 7.11 -17.79 -11.11
N LEU A 105 7.13 -17.25 -9.89
CA LEU A 105 7.28 -15.81 -9.67
C LEU A 105 8.69 -15.31 -10.00
N SER A 106 9.69 -16.18 -10.09
CA SER A 106 11.05 -15.79 -10.49
C SER A 106 11.13 -15.38 -11.96
N SER A 107 10.15 -15.80 -12.76
CA SER A 107 9.98 -15.38 -14.15
C SER A 107 9.39 -13.96 -14.32
N ILE A 108 8.91 -13.33 -13.24
CA ILE A 108 8.44 -11.93 -13.29
C ILE A 108 9.68 -11.03 -13.28
N PRO A 109 9.89 -10.19 -14.32
CA PRO A 109 11.05 -9.30 -14.36
C PRO A 109 10.98 -8.30 -13.22
N ARG A 110 12.13 -7.77 -12.79
CA ARG A 110 12.16 -6.67 -11.81
C ARG A 110 11.29 -5.51 -12.29
N PHE A 111 10.43 -5.02 -11.41
CA PHE A 111 9.55 -3.88 -11.62
C PHE A 111 9.65 -2.95 -10.41
N ASP A 112 9.16 -1.72 -10.57
CA ASP A 112 9.29 -0.69 -9.54
C ASP A 112 8.25 -0.79 -8.39
N PRO A 113 8.33 0.08 -7.37
CA PRO A 113 7.35 0.11 -6.28
C PRO A 113 5.91 0.39 -6.74
N TYR A 114 5.70 1.16 -7.82
CA TYR A 114 4.36 1.45 -8.34
C TYR A 114 3.67 0.18 -8.86
N GLY A 115 4.41 -0.71 -9.51
CA GLY A 115 3.90 -2.04 -9.88
C GLY A 115 3.44 -2.83 -8.64
N ALA A 116 4.26 -2.81 -7.57
CA ALA A 116 3.96 -3.51 -6.33
C ALA A 116 2.73 -2.93 -5.64
N ILE A 117 2.59 -1.61 -5.57
CA ILE A 117 1.43 -0.90 -5.01
C ILE A 117 0.15 -1.35 -5.72
N ASN A 118 0.15 -1.41 -7.06
CA ASN A 118 -1.03 -1.80 -7.82
C ASN A 118 -1.44 -3.25 -7.56
N ILE A 119 -0.46 -4.17 -7.50
CA ILE A 119 -0.74 -5.57 -7.17
C ILE A 119 -1.28 -5.67 -5.74
N ALA A 120 -0.68 -4.98 -4.77
CA ALA A 120 -1.16 -4.95 -3.40
C ALA A 120 -2.60 -4.39 -3.31
N GLN A 121 -2.90 -3.28 -3.99
CA GLN A 121 -4.24 -2.70 -4.02
C GLN A 121 -5.27 -3.62 -4.68
N PHE A 122 -4.88 -4.37 -5.72
CA PHE A 122 -5.72 -5.40 -6.29
C PHE A 122 -6.05 -6.47 -5.24
N LEU A 123 -5.04 -7.00 -4.54
CA LEU A 123 -5.22 -8.02 -3.49
C LEU A 123 -6.10 -7.51 -2.34
N VAL A 124 -5.94 -6.27 -1.91
CA VAL A 124 -6.82 -5.62 -0.91
C VAL A 124 -8.26 -5.53 -1.41
N SER A 125 -8.44 -5.10 -2.66
CA SER A 125 -9.77 -4.97 -3.26
C SER A 125 -10.45 -6.35 -3.36
N SER A 126 -9.71 -7.39 -3.71
CA SER A 126 -10.21 -8.77 -3.72
C SER A 126 -10.55 -9.28 -2.32
N ALA A 127 -9.76 -8.96 -1.30
CA ALA A 127 -10.09 -9.32 0.09
C ALA A 127 -11.42 -8.67 0.52
N ARG A 128 -11.64 -7.42 0.13
CA ARG A 128 -12.91 -6.70 0.34
C ARG A 128 -14.07 -7.33 -0.41
N GLU A 129 -13.90 -7.68 -1.68
CA GLU A 129 -14.94 -8.35 -2.46
C GLU A 129 -15.35 -9.68 -1.80
N ILE A 130 -14.39 -10.47 -1.32
CA ILE A 130 -14.69 -11.72 -0.60
C ILE A 130 -15.37 -11.44 0.74
N SER A 131 -14.91 -10.47 1.52
CA SER A 131 -15.53 -10.14 2.82
C SER A 131 -16.97 -9.64 2.64
N GLY A 132 -17.23 -8.80 1.64
CA GLY A 132 -18.57 -8.32 1.31
C GLY A 132 -19.49 -9.45 0.86
N TRP A 133 -19.01 -10.31 -0.06
CA TRP A 133 -19.75 -11.50 -0.47
C TRP A 133 -20.03 -12.44 0.69
N SER A 134 -19.05 -12.64 1.58
CA SER A 134 -19.19 -13.50 2.76
C SER A 134 -20.22 -12.93 3.74
N ALA A 135 -20.23 -11.61 3.95
CA ALA A 135 -21.23 -10.93 4.77
C ALA A 135 -22.65 -11.05 4.17
N MET A 136 -22.79 -10.92 2.85
CA MET A 136 -24.08 -11.03 2.16
C MET A 136 -24.65 -12.44 2.14
N THR A 137 -23.79 -13.45 1.97
CA THR A 137 -24.22 -14.85 1.78
C THR A 137 -24.15 -15.71 3.04
N GLY A 138 -23.42 -15.25 4.07
CA GLY A 138 -23.07 -16.04 5.24
C GLY A 138 -22.07 -17.17 4.95
N MET A 139 -21.51 -17.25 3.73
CA MET A 139 -20.56 -18.28 3.33
C MET A 139 -19.13 -17.75 3.33
N LEU A 140 -18.19 -18.53 3.89
CA LEU A 140 -16.77 -18.19 3.91
C LEU A 140 -16.00 -19.05 2.89
N SER A 141 -15.36 -18.41 1.90
CA SER A 141 -14.52 -19.13 0.93
C SER A 141 -13.07 -19.20 1.39
N MET A 142 -12.74 -20.22 2.18
CA MET A 142 -11.39 -20.42 2.72
C MET A 142 -10.32 -20.54 1.64
N ASP A 143 -10.64 -21.16 0.50
CA ASP A 143 -9.70 -21.30 -0.62
C ASP A 143 -9.30 -19.93 -1.18
N ARG A 144 -10.26 -19.03 -1.40
CA ARG A 144 -9.98 -17.67 -1.89
C ARG A 144 -9.18 -16.85 -0.88
N PHE A 145 -9.50 -16.96 0.41
CA PHE A 145 -8.71 -16.32 1.47
C PHE A 145 -7.27 -16.85 1.52
N SER A 146 -7.09 -18.17 1.40
CA SER A 146 -5.77 -18.80 1.43
C SER A 146 -4.91 -18.40 0.22
N ALA A 147 -5.53 -18.27 -0.96
CA ALA A 147 -4.87 -17.78 -2.16
C ALA A 147 -4.39 -16.34 -1.97
N LEU A 148 -5.27 -15.41 -1.54
CA LEU A 148 -4.90 -14.02 -1.29
C LEU A 148 -3.79 -13.87 -0.25
N ARG A 149 -3.87 -14.66 0.84
CA ARG A 149 -2.81 -14.69 1.86
C ARG A 149 -1.46 -15.07 1.25
N SER A 150 -1.45 -16.15 0.47
CA SER A 150 -0.24 -16.65 -0.18
C SER A 150 0.32 -15.64 -1.18
N SER A 151 -0.55 -14.98 -1.96
CA SER A 151 -0.19 -13.91 -2.88
C SER A 151 0.45 -12.72 -2.17
N LEU A 152 -0.11 -12.28 -1.03
CA LEU A 152 0.47 -11.18 -0.24
C LEU A 152 1.82 -11.57 0.34
N VAL A 153 1.95 -12.78 0.91
CA VAL A 153 3.25 -13.27 1.40
C VAL A 153 4.28 -13.31 0.27
N ALA A 154 3.90 -13.79 -0.91
CA ALA A 154 4.77 -13.82 -2.08
C ALA A 154 5.19 -12.40 -2.52
N LEU A 155 4.25 -11.45 -2.58
CA LEU A 155 4.51 -10.06 -2.96
C LEU A 155 5.50 -9.35 -2.02
N SER A 156 5.54 -9.73 -0.74
CA SER A 156 6.45 -9.12 0.25
C SER A 156 7.92 -9.20 -0.16
N HIS A 157 8.31 -10.25 -0.90
CA HIS A 157 9.69 -10.40 -1.40
C HIS A 157 10.04 -9.29 -2.39
N PHE A 158 9.12 -8.89 -3.26
CA PHE A 158 9.36 -7.83 -4.24
C PHE A 158 9.46 -6.45 -3.60
N ILE A 159 8.69 -6.21 -2.53
CA ILE A 159 8.69 -4.94 -1.80
C ILE A 159 9.96 -4.79 -0.94
N ARG A 160 10.40 -5.87 -0.28
CA ARG A 160 11.53 -5.83 0.66
C ARG A 160 12.90 -5.98 -0.01
N LEU A 161 12.98 -6.57 -1.21
CA LEU A 161 14.25 -6.72 -1.95
C LEU A 161 14.85 -5.36 -2.36
N GLU A 162 14.00 -4.38 -2.70
CA GLU A 162 14.46 -3.02 -3.04
C GLU A 162 15.12 -2.30 -1.85
N GLN A 163 14.75 -2.64 -0.61
CA GLN A 163 15.33 -2.03 0.59
C GLN A 163 16.72 -2.58 0.95
N GLN A 164 17.05 -3.79 0.49
CA GLN A 164 18.30 -4.48 0.83
C GLN A 164 19.44 -4.19 -0.15
N GLN A 165 19.17 -3.48 -1.25
CA GLN A 165 20.19 -3.13 -2.22
C GLN A 165 20.99 -1.93 -1.68
N PRO A 166 22.29 -2.06 -1.40
CA PRO A 166 23.09 -0.95 -0.89
C PRO A 166 23.10 0.15 -1.95
N ALA A 167 22.58 1.33 -1.58
CA ALA A 167 22.64 2.52 -2.41
C ALA A 167 24.11 2.76 -2.77
N SER A 168 24.50 2.44 -4.01
CA SER A 168 25.77 2.89 -4.55
C SER A 168 25.78 4.41 -4.43
N ALA A 169 26.82 4.95 -3.80
CA ALA A 169 27.00 6.37 -3.54
C ALA A 169 27.01 7.18 -4.85
N ALA A 170 25.83 7.50 -5.38
CA ALA A 170 25.68 8.33 -6.57
C ALA A 170 24.34 9.10 -6.49
N LYS A 171 24.46 10.33 -6.00
CA LYS A 171 23.49 11.43 -6.04
C LYS A 171 22.18 11.20 -5.27
N ALA A 172 22.08 11.87 -4.14
CA ALA A 172 20.84 12.28 -3.52
C ALA A 172 20.04 13.17 -4.49
N THR A 173 19.30 12.57 -5.41
CA THR A 173 18.11 13.18 -5.99
C THR A 173 16.98 13.08 -4.98
N THR A 174 16.11 14.09 -4.95
CA THR A 174 15.30 14.49 -3.80
C THR A 174 14.12 13.57 -3.44
N HIS A 175 14.00 12.36 -4.00
CA HIS A 175 12.82 11.50 -3.85
C HIS A 175 12.99 9.96 -3.65
N PRO A 176 14.15 9.36 -3.29
CA PRO A 176 14.35 7.92 -3.46
C PRO A 176 13.77 7.05 -2.32
N ALA A 177 13.15 7.65 -1.29
CA ALA A 177 12.70 6.92 -0.09
C ALA A 177 11.17 6.90 0.10
N ALA A 178 10.41 7.58 -0.75
CA ALA A 178 8.95 7.69 -0.59
C ALA A 178 8.22 6.50 -1.21
N ALA A 179 8.49 6.17 -2.48
CA ALA A 179 7.74 5.13 -3.19
C ALA A 179 7.89 3.71 -2.61
N PRO A 180 9.10 3.24 -2.22
CA PRO A 180 9.25 1.94 -1.56
C PRO A 180 8.50 1.84 -0.22
N ARG A 181 8.47 2.94 0.54
CA ARG A 181 7.71 3.00 1.80
C ARG A 181 6.21 3.02 1.58
N VAL A 182 5.73 3.66 0.50
CA VAL A 182 4.31 3.60 0.11
C VAL A 182 3.94 2.15 -0.24
N ALA A 183 4.76 1.45 -1.02
CA ALA A 183 4.53 0.05 -1.35
C ALA A 183 4.45 -0.84 -0.10
N GLU A 184 5.38 -0.65 0.83
CA GLU A 184 5.36 -1.36 2.11
C GLU A 184 4.12 -1.00 2.94
N ALA A 185 3.79 0.28 3.12
CA ALA A 185 2.59 0.70 3.85
C ALA A 185 1.29 0.14 3.23
N THR A 186 1.18 0.11 1.91
CA THR A 186 0.04 -0.50 1.22
C THR A 186 -0.03 -2.01 1.48
N TRP A 187 1.10 -2.70 1.47
CA TRP A 187 1.17 -4.12 1.78
C TRP A 187 0.86 -4.44 3.24
N GLU A 188 1.41 -3.67 4.19
CA GLU A 188 1.14 -3.79 5.62
C GLU A 188 -0.37 -3.57 5.91
N THR A 189 -0.98 -2.59 5.24
CA THR A 189 -2.44 -2.39 5.29
C THR A 189 -3.20 -3.60 4.74
N ALA A 190 -2.73 -4.17 3.63
CA ALA A 190 -3.38 -5.33 3.02
C ALA A 190 -3.39 -6.54 3.95
N MET A 191 -2.29 -6.76 4.66
CA MET A 191 -2.18 -7.82 5.65
C MET A 191 -3.14 -7.60 6.83
N ILE A 192 -3.37 -6.36 7.25
CA ILE A 192 -4.38 -6.03 8.27
C ILE A 192 -5.80 -6.31 7.73
N GLU A 193 -6.16 -5.79 6.57
CA GLU A 193 -7.50 -5.92 5.97
C GLU A 193 -7.88 -7.36 5.65
N LEU A 194 -6.90 -8.24 5.39
CA LEU A 194 -7.16 -9.67 5.19
C LEU A 194 -7.77 -10.32 6.46
N HIS A 195 -7.36 -9.84 7.64
CA HIS A 195 -7.72 -10.40 8.94
C HIS A 195 -8.80 -9.60 9.67
N MET A 196 -8.97 -8.32 9.33
CA MET A 196 -9.90 -7.42 10.01
C MET A 196 -10.68 -6.59 8.99
N TRP A 197 -11.90 -7.04 8.71
CA TRP A 197 -12.75 -6.42 7.69
C TRP A 197 -13.39 -5.13 8.20
N SER A 198 -13.45 -4.12 7.33
CA SER A 198 -14.13 -2.86 7.64
C SER A 198 -15.65 -3.08 7.78
N PRO A 199 -16.27 -2.69 8.91
CA PRO A 199 -17.72 -2.74 9.09
C PRO A 199 -18.49 -1.95 8.04
N SER A 200 -17.96 -0.77 7.66
CA SER A 200 -18.55 0.10 6.63
C SER A 200 -18.61 -0.62 5.30
N HIS A 201 -17.53 -1.30 4.93
CA HIS A 201 -17.47 -2.09 3.70
C HIS A 201 -18.43 -3.29 3.73
N THR A 202 -18.41 -4.11 4.79
CA THR A 202 -19.31 -5.27 4.91
C THR A 202 -20.78 -4.87 5.09
N GLY A 203 -21.04 -3.67 5.59
CA GLY A 203 -22.38 -3.08 5.74
C GLY A 203 -22.86 -2.34 4.49
N GLY A 204 -22.06 -2.26 3.42
CA GLY A 204 -22.44 -1.57 2.18
C GLY A 204 -22.53 -0.05 2.32
N ILE A 205 -21.83 0.53 3.29
CA ILE A 205 -21.80 1.98 3.54
C ILE A 205 -20.76 2.61 2.62
N VAL A 206 -21.21 3.57 1.81
CA VAL A 206 -20.35 4.46 1.01
C VAL A 206 -20.19 5.76 1.77
N GLU A 207 -18.95 6.09 2.09
CA GLU A 207 -18.65 7.28 2.87
C GLU A 207 -18.60 8.52 1.98
N ALA A 208 -19.19 9.61 2.45
CA ALA A 208 -19.29 10.85 1.69
C ALA A 208 -17.98 11.68 1.72
N SER A 209 -17.14 11.50 2.74
CA SER A 209 -15.91 12.27 2.93
C SER A 209 -14.90 11.52 3.81
N ILE A 210 -13.62 11.92 3.74
CA ILE A 210 -12.57 11.40 4.62
C ILE A 210 -12.85 11.71 6.09
N ASP A 211 -13.47 12.86 6.37
CA ASP A 211 -13.89 13.26 7.72
C ASP A 211 -14.89 12.28 8.32
N ALA A 212 -15.94 11.93 7.55
CA ALA A 212 -16.93 10.93 7.96
C ALA A 212 -16.27 9.57 8.25
N VAL A 213 -15.33 9.13 7.41
CA VAL A 213 -14.62 7.87 7.59
C VAL A 213 -13.79 7.88 8.88
N LEU A 214 -13.10 8.98 9.18
CA LEU A 214 -12.28 9.08 10.38
C LEU A 214 -13.13 9.03 11.66
N HIS A 215 -14.23 9.78 11.71
CA HIS A 215 -15.16 9.73 12.84
C HIS A 215 -15.76 8.33 13.00
N GLN A 216 -16.12 7.68 11.90
CA GLN A 216 -16.67 6.34 11.91
C GLN A 216 -15.65 5.29 12.37
N LEU A 217 -14.40 5.36 11.89
CA LEU A 217 -13.30 4.51 12.35
C LEU A 217 -13.06 4.69 13.85
N THR A 218 -13.04 5.94 14.32
CA THR A 218 -12.88 6.27 15.74
C THR A 218 -14.03 5.70 16.57
N THR A 219 -15.26 5.78 16.06
CA THR A 219 -16.43 5.23 16.75
C THR A 219 -16.36 3.71 16.83
N TYR A 220 -16.01 3.02 15.74
CA TYR A 220 -16.00 1.55 15.70
C TYR A 220 -14.80 0.93 16.40
N LEU A 221 -13.59 1.45 16.18
CA LEU A 221 -12.35 0.90 16.73
C LEU A 221 -12.01 1.53 18.09
N GLY A 222 -12.46 2.77 18.33
CA GLY A 222 -12.26 3.47 19.59
C GLY A 222 -13.25 3.09 20.68
N ALA A 223 -14.51 2.79 20.32
CA ALA A 223 -15.42 2.14 21.27
C ALA A 223 -14.91 0.72 21.53
N SER A 224 -14.70 0.36 22.80
CA SER A 224 -14.18 -0.95 23.21
C SER A 224 -15.16 -2.13 22.97
N SER A 225 -16.01 -2.04 21.95
CA SER A 225 -17.15 -2.93 21.70
C SER A 225 -16.80 -4.19 20.89
N GLY A 226 -15.61 -4.26 20.29
CA GLY A 226 -15.13 -5.45 19.60
C GLY A 226 -14.01 -6.15 20.36
N ILE A 227 -14.21 -7.36 20.87
CA ILE A 227 -13.10 -8.23 21.28
C ILE A 227 -12.47 -8.79 20.00
N ILE A 228 -11.23 -8.38 19.70
CA ILE A 228 -10.46 -9.00 18.61
C ILE A 228 -10.02 -10.38 19.11
N GLU A 229 -10.32 -11.43 18.33
CA GLU A 229 -9.91 -12.79 18.64
C GLU A 229 -8.37 -12.88 18.75
N SER A 230 -7.87 -13.66 19.72
CA SER A 230 -6.42 -13.79 19.99
C SER A 230 -5.60 -14.18 18.75
N ASN A 231 -6.13 -15.04 17.88
CA ASN A 231 -5.44 -15.45 16.66
C ASN A 231 -5.33 -14.29 15.64
N THR A 232 -6.41 -13.54 15.47
CA THR A 232 -6.45 -12.33 14.64
C THR A 232 -5.51 -11.27 15.18
N ALA A 233 -5.52 -11.02 16.49
CA ALA A 233 -4.61 -10.10 17.15
C ALA A 233 -3.13 -10.46 16.90
N LYS A 234 -2.76 -11.73 17.07
CA LYS A 234 -1.40 -12.20 16.78
C LYS A 234 -1.00 -12.04 15.31
N ALA A 235 -1.95 -12.27 14.39
CA ALA A 235 -1.69 -12.14 12.96
C ALA A 235 -1.48 -10.69 12.52
N ILE A 236 -2.25 -9.74 13.07
CA ILE A 236 -2.17 -8.32 12.67
C ILE A 236 -1.11 -7.52 13.44
N GLN A 237 -0.73 -7.93 14.65
CA GLN A 237 0.19 -7.17 15.51
C GLN A 237 1.51 -6.79 14.83
N PRO A 238 2.19 -7.65 14.04
CA PRO A 238 3.42 -7.27 13.35
C PRO A 238 3.21 -6.09 12.38
N HIS A 239 2.06 -6.06 11.70
CA HIS A 239 1.70 -5.05 10.72
C HIS A 239 1.29 -3.74 11.39
N VAL A 240 0.55 -3.82 12.50
CA VAL A 240 0.25 -2.68 13.37
C VAL A 240 1.55 -2.07 13.92
N ASN A 241 2.46 -2.91 14.42
CA ASN A 241 3.76 -2.48 14.95
C ASN A 241 4.61 -1.75 13.89
N TRP A 242 4.52 -2.15 12.63
CA TRP A 242 5.18 -1.44 11.53
C TRP A 242 4.71 0.01 11.45
N PHE A 243 3.40 0.24 11.46
CA PHE A 243 2.82 1.60 11.43
C PHE A 243 3.15 2.42 12.68
N LEU A 244 3.14 1.80 13.87
CA LEU A 244 3.51 2.49 15.11
C LEU A 244 4.98 2.96 15.06
N ARG A 245 5.90 2.10 14.59
CA ARG A 245 7.30 2.49 14.35
C ARG A 245 7.42 3.59 13.31
N TYR A 246 6.68 3.46 12.21
CA TYR A 246 6.66 4.44 11.13
C TYR A 246 6.21 5.83 11.62
N LEU A 247 5.18 5.90 12.46
CA LEU A 247 4.72 7.16 13.06
C LEU A 247 5.76 7.80 13.99
N ASP A 248 6.55 6.98 14.69
CA ASP A 248 7.57 7.47 15.60
C ASP A 248 8.84 7.97 14.89
N MET A 249 9.09 7.52 13.66
CA MET A 249 10.17 8.05 12.81
C MET A 249 10.02 9.55 12.57
N LYS A 250 11.15 10.28 12.57
CA LYS A 250 11.19 11.69 12.18
C LYS A 250 11.20 11.80 10.66
N ILE A 251 10.03 11.95 10.07
CA ILE A 251 9.85 12.13 8.63
C ILE A 251 9.54 13.61 8.35
N THR A 252 10.13 14.17 7.30
CA THR A 252 9.75 15.49 6.78
C THR A 252 8.34 15.42 6.20
N PRO A 253 7.35 16.16 6.73
CA PRO A 253 5.95 16.03 6.31
C PRO A 253 5.76 16.20 4.80
N ASP A 254 6.52 17.11 4.17
CA ASP A 254 6.37 17.43 2.74
C ASP A 254 6.78 16.27 1.80
N SER A 255 7.43 15.24 2.32
CA SER A 255 7.85 14.04 1.56
C SER A 255 6.98 12.81 1.81
N GLU A 256 6.06 12.89 2.75
CA GLU A 256 5.17 11.80 3.13
C GLU A 256 3.92 11.81 2.26
N THR A 257 3.31 10.65 2.08
CA THR A 257 2.07 10.54 1.31
C THR A 257 0.85 10.53 2.24
N PRO A 258 -0.18 11.38 2.01
CA PRO A 258 -1.30 11.55 2.96
C PRO A 258 -2.02 10.26 3.37
N TRP A 259 -2.21 9.33 2.43
CA TRP A 259 -2.90 8.07 2.72
C TRP A 259 -2.11 7.13 3.65
N ILE A 260 -0.79 7.24 3.74
CA ILE A 260 -0.01 6.47 4.73
C ILE A 260 -0.41 6.91 6.15
N VAL A 261 -0.62 8.21 6.35
CA VAL A 261 -1.06 8.74 7.65
C VAL A 261 -2.46 8.24 7.99
N PHE A 262 -3.34 8.12 6.98
CA PHE A 262 -4.65 7.50 7.16
C PHE A 262 -4.54 6.02 7.59
N TYR A 263 -3.72 5.22 6.89
CA TYR A 263 -3.48 3.83 7.27
C TYR A 263 -2.88 3.70 8.67
N ALA A 264 -1.92 4.57 9.00
CA ALA A 264 -1.26 4.60 10.30
C ALA A 264 -2.24 4.99 11.43
N TYR A 265 -3.20 5.88 11.16
CA TYR A 265 -4.26 6.19 12.10
C TYR A 265 -5.18 4.99 12.37
N LYS A 266 -5.61 4.28 11.31
CA LYS A 266 -6.34 3.02 11.46
C LYS A 266 -5.54 2.01 12.29
N ALA A 267 -4.25 1.85 12.02
CA ALA A 267 -3.38 0.95 12.78
C ALA A 267 -3.25 1.36 14.26
N PHE A 268 -3.17 2.66 14.56
CA PHE A 268 -3.22 3.16 15.94
C PHE A 268 -4.54 2.79 16.63
N LEU A 269 -5.69 2.99 15.98
CA LEU A 269 -6.99 2.62 16.55
C LEU A 269 -7.11 1.11 16.80
N ILE A 270 -6.51 0.29 15.94
CA ILE A 270 -6.42 -1.16 16.19
C ILE A 270 -5.55 -1.44 17.42
N ALA A 271 -4.38 -0.79 17.54
CA ALA A 271 -3.52 -0.95 18.71
C ALA A 271 -4.22 -0.51 20.01
N TRP A 272 -4.99 0.57 19.94
CA TRP A 272 -5.85 1.07 21.02
C TRP A 272 -6.88 0.01 21.44
N GLN A 273 -7.61 -0.56 20.48
CA GLN A 273 -8.58 -1.63 20.73
C GLN A 273 -7.92 -2.87 21.36
N LEU A 274 -6.72 -3.26 20.88
CA LEU A 274 -5.95 -4.38 21.43
C LEU A 274 -5.51 -4.13 22.88
N MET A 275 -5.09 -2.91 23.21
CA MET A 275 -4.79 -2.50 24.58
C MET A 275 -6.02 -2.64 25.50
N HIS A 276 -7.18 -2.14 25.07
CA HIS A 276 -8.43 -2.27 25.82
C HIS A 276 -8.87 -3.74 25.95
N GLY A 277 -8.60 -4.56 24.92
CA GLY A 277 -8.76 -6.01 24.93
C GLY A 277 -7.75 -6.77 25.79
N LYS A 278 -6.86 -6.07 26.52
CA LYS A 278 -5.80 -6.65 27.37
C LYS A 278 -4.84 -7.57 26.61
N VAL A 279 -4.62 -7.30 25.32
CA VAL A 279 -3.59 -7.98 24.54
C VAL A 279 -2.24 -7.40 24.92
N ALA A 280 -1.35 -8.27 25.42
CA ALA A 280 -0.04 -7.85 25.88
C ALA A 280 0.83 -7.31 24.74
N GLY A 281 1.53 -6.21 25.01
CA GLY A 281 2.49 -5.60 24.10
C GLY A 281 1.89 -4.84 22.92
N ALA A 282 0.59 -4.50 22.95
CA ALA A 282 -0.13 -3.91 21.82
C ALA A 282 0.51 -2.60 21.28
N MET A 283 1.15 -1.81 22.16
CA MET A 283 1.90 -0.60 21.79
C MET A 283 3.33 -0.57 22.38
N GLN A 284 3.85 -1.70 22.85
CA GLN A 284 5.18 -1.77 23.48
C GLN A 284 6.31 -1.33 22.55
N VAL A 285 6.12 -1.51 21.24
CA VAL A 285 7.10 -1.14 20.21
C VAL A 285 7.43 0.35 20.17
N VAL A 286 6.55 1.20 20.72
CA VAL A 286 6.74 2.65 20.88
C VAL A 286 6.89 3.08 22.34
N GLY A 287 7.11 2.11 23.24
CA GLY A 287 7.36 2.36 24.66
C GLY A 287 6.13 2.61 25.52
N VAL A 288 4.92 2.48 24.97
CA VAL A 288 3.67 2.58 25.73
C VAL A 288 3.41 1.25 26.44
N ARG A 289 3.12 1.31 27.74
CA ARG A 289 2.87 0.11 28.57
C ARG A 289 1.44 -0.39 28.39
N ASP A 290 1.23 -1.67 28.63
CA ASP A 290 -0.10 -2.26 28.59
C ASP A 290 -1.01 -1.58 29.63
N GLY A 291 -2.20 -1.14 29.18
CA GLY A 291 -3.17 -0.42 30.02
C GLY A 291 -2.85 1.08 30.24
N ASP A 292 -1.75 1.60 29.69
CA ASP A 292 -1.40 3.03 29.76
C ASP A 292 -2.17 3.85 28.72
N VAL A 293 -3.47 4.05 28.97
CA VAL A 293 -4.40 4.75 28.07
C VAL A 293 -3.98 6.20 27.86
N GLU A 294 -3.58 6.90 28.93
CA GLU A 294 -3.11 8.28 28.85
C GLU A 294 -1.80 8.39 28.07
N GLY A 295 -0.85 7.47 28.29
CA GLY A 295 0.40 7.39 27.54
C GLY A 295 0.19 7.08 26.07
N ALA A 296 -0.75 6.19 25.72
CA ALA A 296 -1.12 5.88 24.34
C ALA A 296 -1.69 7.11 23.62
N LEU A 297 -2.62 7.82 24.26
CA LEU A 297 -3.24 9.02 23.69
C LEU A 297 -2.24 10.17 23.56
N GLY A 298 -1.41 10.39 24.59
CA GLY A 298 -0.34 11.38 24.58
C GLY A 298 0.71 11.09 23.50
N TRP A 299 1.07 9.82 23.31
CA TRP A 299 1.95 9.40 22.22
C TRP A 299 1.31 9.69 20.86
N ALA A 300 0.04 9.29 20.66
CA ALA A 300 -0.67 9.49 19.40
C ALA A 300 -0.75 10.97 19.02
N LYS A 301 -1.19 11.83 19.95
CA LYS A 301 -1.22 13.29 19.75
C LYS A 301 0.15 13.81 19.34
N LYS A 302 1.21 13.44 20.06
CA LYS A 302 2.59 13.86 19.76
C LYS A 302 3.08 13.43 18.38
N VAL A 303 2.75 12.23 17.89
CA VAL A 303 3.23 11.75 16.57
C VAL A 303 2.42 12.31 15.42
N PHE A 304 1.12 12.51 15.60
CA PHE A 304 0.26 13.13 14.59
C PHE A 304 0.55 14.63 14.51
N GLU A 305 0.68 15.36 15.62
CA GLU A 305 1.01 16.81 15.64
C GLU A 305 2.26 17.20 14.82
N ARG A 306 3.19 16.27 14.60
CA ARG A 306 4.37 16.50 13.72
C ARG A 306 3.97 16.81 12.28
N ARG A 307 2.74 16.47 11.88
CA ARG A 307 2.18 16.59 10.53
C ARG A 307 1.18 17.75 10.39
N ARG A 308 1.14 18.69 11.36
CA ARG A 308 0.16 19.80 11.54
C ARG A 308 -0.26 20.58 10.30
N ARG A 309 0.58 20.56 9.26
CA ARG A 309 0.34 21.27 8.01
C ARG A 309 -0.78 20.65 7.18
N TRP A 310 -1.18 19.41 7.43
CA TRP A 310 -2.16 18.71 6.62
C TRP A 310 -3.57 18.84 7.18
N GLN A 311 -4.56 18.95 6.29
CA GLN A 311 -5.97 18.93 6.72
C GLN A 311 -6.32 17.59 7.36
N LEU A 312 -5.84 16.48 6.78
CA LEU A 312 -6.09 15.13 7.29
C LEU A 312 -5.72 14.99 8.77
N GLU A 313 -4.58 15.53 9.19
CA GLU A 313 -4.14 15.33 10.57
C GLU A 313 -4.81 16.29 11.56
N ARG A 314 -5.29 17.47 11.14
CA ARG A 314 -6.24 18.25 11.95
C ARG A 314 -7.52 17.46 12.25
N LEU A 315 -8.03 16.69 11.28
CA LEU A 315 -9.21 15.82 11.49
C LEU A 315 -8.87 14.67 12.45
N ILE A 316 -7.71 14.04 12.29
CA ILE A 316 -7.23 12.98 13.19
C ILE A 316 -7.10 13.49 14.62
N LEU A 317 -6.50 14.67 14.84
CA LEU A 317 -6.36 15.26 16.18
C LEU A 317 -7.71 15.54 16.83
N ALA A 318 -8.71 16.01 16.06
CA ALA A 318 -10.07 16.18 16.56
C ALA A 318 -10.69 14.83 16.97
N CYS A 319 -10.50 13.78 16.17
CA CYS A 319 -10.95 12.44 16.52
C CYS A 319 -10.24 11.88 17.78
N LEU A 320 -8.94 12.16 17.94
CA LEU A 320 -8.19 11.78 19.16
C LEU A 320 -8.67 12.54 20.40
N ASP A 321 -9.08 13.80 20.26
CA ASP A 321 -9.69 14.56 21.35
C ASP A 321 -11.06 14.01 21.75
N GLU A 322 -11.82 13.43 20.81
CA GLU A 322 -13.06 12.70 21.12
C GLU A 322 -12.78 11.36 21.79
N LEU A 323 -11.76 10.63 21.33
CA LEU A 323 -11.37 9.33 21.91
C LEU A 323 -10.92 9.43 23.37
N GLY A 324 -10.37 10.57 23.78
CA GLY A 324 -9.93 10.84 25.15
C GLY A 324 -11.01 11.34 26.11
N LYS A 325 -12.26 11.50 25.66
CA LYS A 325 -13.41 11.89 26.50
C LYS A 325 -14.14 10.65 27.03
#